data_AF-A0A9D9QZE4-F1
#
_entry.id   AF-A0A9D9QZE4-F1
#
_cell.length_a   1.000
_cell.length_b   1.000
_cell.length_c   1.000
_cell.angle_alpha   90.00
_cell.angle_beta   90.00
_cell.angle_gamma   90.00
#
_symmetry.space_group_name_H-M   'P 1'
#
loop_
_entity.id
_entity.type
_entity.pdbx_description
1 polymer ?
#
loop_
_entity_poly.entity_id
_entity_poly.type
_entity_poly.pdbx_seq_one_letter_code
_entity_poly.pdbx_strand_id
1 'polypeptide(L)'
;MSFPDFYVTHRTRKSNFLNQIDHLIEWAPIEKAINQYYAPSSDATGRPAYPGLLLFKMLLVGIWHGGLSDEAIEDMANSNLHVMRFLALVSRR
;
A
#
# COMPACT_ATOMS: atom_id res chain seq x y z
N MET A 1 -10.05 26.89 16.14
CA MET A 1 -9.00 26.00 15.62
C MET A 1 -8.22 26.75 14.55
N SER A 2 -6.90 26.80 14.66
CA SER A 2 -6.04 27.58 13.76
C SER A 2 -5.79 26.82 12.45
N PHE A 3 -5.64 27.53 11.33
CA PHE A 3 -5.27 26.93 10.04
C PHE A 3 -4.09 25.94 10.11
N PRO A 4 -2.96 26.25 10.80
CA PRO A 4 -1.88 25.28 11.01
C PRO A 4 -2.29 24.02 11.77
N ASP A 5 -3.22 24.09 12.74
CA ASP A 5 -3.69 22.90 13.46
C ASP A 5 -4.39 21.91 12.53
N PHE A 6 -5.17 22.40 11.57
CA PHE A 6 -5.84 21.55 10.57
C PHE A 6 -4.83 20.75 9.74
N TYR A 7 -3.76 21.40 9.27
CA TYR A 7 -2.71 20.77 8.47
C TYR A 7 -1.86 19.78 9.29
N VAL A 8 -1.51 20.12 10.53
CA VAL A 8 -0.75 19.24 11.43
C VAL A 8 -1.57 18.00 11.80
N THR A 9 -2.86 18.16 12.09
CA THR A 9 -3.75 17.04 12.44
C THR A 9 -4.00 16.13 11.23
N HIS A 10 -4.13 16.69 10.02
CA HIS A 10 -4.30 15.90 8.79
C HIS A 10 -3.02 15.15 8.39
N ARG A 11 -1.84 15.78 8.51
CA ARG A 11 -0.55 15.11 8.25
C ARG A 11 -0.29 13.96 9.21
N THR A 12 -0.53 14.18 10.51
CA THR A 12 -0.30 13.15 11.53
C THR A 12 -1.32 12.00 11.47
N ARG A 13 -2.59 12.26 11.12
CA ARG A 13 -3.61 11.19 10.97
C ARG A 13 -3.35 10.28 9.77
N LYS A 14 -3.04 10.83 8.59
CA LYS A 14 -2.80 10.01 7.37
C LYS A 14 -1.52 9.16 7.47
N SER A 15 -0.45 9.71 8.05
CA SER A 15 0.79 8.98 8.34
C SER A 15 0.55 7.81 9.30
N ASN A 16 -0.29 8.01 10.31
CA ASN A 16 -0.62 6.98 11.31
C ASN A 16 -1.59 5.91 10.79
N PHE A 17 -2.51 6.26 9.89
CA PHE A 17 -3.54 5.33 9.41
C PHE A 17 -2.97 4.06 8.76
N LEU A 18 -2.09 4.18 7.76
CA LEU A 18 -1.55 3.01 7.06
C LEU A 18 -0.71 2.12 7.99
N ASN A 19 0.03 2.71 8.93
CA ASN A 19 0.79 1.92 9.91
C ASN A 19 -0.13 1.19 10.89
N GLN A 20 -1.21 1.85 11.34
CA GLN A 20 -2.19 1.22 12.22
C GLN A 20 -2.85 0.02 11.54
N ILE A 21 -3.24 0.17 10.28
CA ILE A 21 -3.81 -0.92 9.50
C ILE A 21 -2.79 -2.05 9.28
N ASP A 22 -1.53 -1.72 8.97
CA ASP A 22 -0.46 -2.72 8.81
C ASP A 22 -0.26 -3.57 10.08
N HIS A 23 -0.48 -2.97 11.27
CA HIS A 23 -0.40 -3.68 12.56
C HIS A 23 -1.69 -4.39 12.97
N LEU A 24 -2.86 -3.91 12.53
CA LEU A 24 -4.17 -4.48 12.87
C LEU A 24 -4.50 -5.72 12.06
N ILE A 25 -4.03 -5.79 10.82
CA ILE A 25 -4.34 -6.88 9.90
C ILE A 25 -3.25 -7.95 9.97
N GLU A 26 -3.66 -9.20 10.22
CA GLU A 26 -2.80 -10.35 10.00
C GLU A 26 -2.67 -10.62 8.49
N TRP A 27 -1.56 -10.18 7.88
CA TRP A 27 -1.36 -10.30 6.43
C TRP A 27 -1.05 -11.72 5.94
N ALA A 28 -0.45 -12.56 6.78
CA ALA A 28 -0.06 -13.93 6.41
C ALA A 28 -1.22 -14.82 5.90
N PRO A 29 -2.39 -14.89 6.57
CA PRO A 29 -3.53 -15.66 6.04
C PRO A 29 -4.08 -15.08 4.74
N ILE A 30 -4.06 -13.75 4.57
CA ILE A 30 -4.51 -13.09 3.34
C ILE A 30 -3.57 -13.41 2.18
N GLU A 31 -2.26 -13.30 2.41
CA GLU A 31 -1.23 -13.65 1.43
C GLU A 31 -1.37 -15.12 1.00
N LYS A 32 -1.58 -16.03 1.96
CA LYS A 32 -1.82 -17.44 1.67
C LYS A 32 -3.03 -17.65 0.78
N ALA A 33 -4.13 -16.96 1.05
CA ALA A 33 -5.35 -17.04 0.24
C ALA A 33 -5.13 -16.47 -1.18
N ILE A 34 -4.44 -15.34 -1.30
CA ILE A 34 -4.11 -14.76 -2.61
C ILE A 34 -3.25 -15.72 -3.43
N ASN A 35 -2.19 -16.26 -2.83
CA ASN A 35 -1.24 -17.15 -3.50
C ASN A 35 -1.86 -18.48 -3.96
N GLN A 36 -3.03 -18.87 -3.43
CA GLN A 36 -3.77 -20.04 -3.93
C GLN A 36 -4.36 -19.80 -5.33
N TYR A 37 -4.76 -18.57 -5.65
CA TYR A 37 -5.41 -18.21 -6.91
C TYR A 37 -4.51 -17.37 -7.83
N TYR A 38 -3.52 -16.71 -7.26
CA TYR A 38 -2.56 -15.86 -7.95
C TYR A 38 -1.17 -16.49 -7.90
N ALA A 39 -0.85 -17.28 -8.93
CA ALA A 39 0.46 -17.93 -9.09
C ALA A 39 1.13 -17.63 -10.44
N PRO A 40 1.29 -16.36 -10.85
CA PRO A 40 2.04 -16.05 -12.06
C PRO A 40 3.55 -16.29 -11.85
N SER A 41 4.16 -17.10 -12.72
CA SER A 41 5.61 -17.29 -12.77
C SER A 41 6.33 -16.09 -13.42
N SER A 42 5.64 -15.33 -14.26
CA SER A 42 6.13 -14.13 -14.93
C SER A 42 4.98 -13.18 -15.26
N ASP A 43 5.24 -11.89 -15.31
CA ASP A 43 4.29 -10.91 -15.82
C ASP A 43 4.14 -11.00 -17.35
N ALA A 44 3.23 -10.20 -17.92
CA ALA A 44 2.98 -10.18 -19.36
C ALA A 44 4.21 -9.80 -20.22
N THR A 45 5.29 -9.30 -19.59
CA THR A 45 6.54 -8.87 -20.22
C THR A 45 7.72 -9.79 -19.91
N GLY A 46 7.49 -10.90 -19.20
CA GLY A 46 8.53 -11.88 -18.83
C GLY A 46 9.35 -11.50 -17.59
N ARG A 47 9.00 -10.44 -16.86
CA ARG A 47 9.63 -10.08 -15.58
C ARG A 47 9.03 -10.92 -14.46
N PRO A 48 9.73 -11.13 -13.33
CA PRO A 48 9.11 -11.73 -12.17
C PRO A 48 7.86 -10.94 -11.80
N ALA A 49 6.72 -11.63 -11.71
CA ALA A 49 5.47 -10.99 -11.36
C ALA A 49 5.56 -10.39 -9.96
N TYR A 50 4.88 -9.26 -9.76
CA TYR A 50 4.78 -8.67 -8.43
C TYR A 50 4.10 -9.64 -7.45
N PRO A 51 4.53 -9.69 -6.18
CA PRO A 51 3.85 -10.50 -5.18
C PRO A 51 2.36 -10.14 -5.09
N GLY A 52 1.48 -11.13 -5.01
CA GLY A 52 0.04 -10.90 -4.95
C GLY A 52 -0.39 -10.04 -3.76
N LEU A 53 0.28 -10.18 -2.61
CA LEU A 53 0.04 -9.34 -1.44
C LEU A 53 0.37 -7.86 -1.70
N LEU A 54 1.42 -7.57 -2.47
CA LEU A 54 1.80 -6.20 -2.82
C LEU A 54 0.71 -5.55 -3.68
N LEU A 55 0.26 -6.25 -4.72
CA LEU A 55 -0.81 -5.77 -5.59
C LEU A 55 -2.12 -5.56 -4.82
N PHE A 56 -2.45 -6.48 -3.92
CA PHE A 56 -3.60 -6.34 -3.04
C PHE A 56 -3.51 -5.09 -2.15
N LYS A 57 -2.35 -4.83 -1.56
CA LYS A 57 -2.13 -3.62 -0.76
C LYS A 57 -2.18 -2.34 -1.61
N MET A 58 -1.70 -2.37 -2.86
CA MET A 58 -1.84 -1.24 -3.80
C MET A 58 -3.31 -0.94 -4.10
N LEU A 59 -4.14 -1.96 -4.30
CA LEU A 59 -5.60 -1.79 -4.47
C LEU A 59 -6.26 -1.16 -3.24
N LEU A 60 -5.90 -1.59 -2.02
CA LEU A 60 -6.43 -1.00 -0.78
C LEU A 60 -6.07 0.49 -0.68
N VAL A 61 -4.84 0.85 -1.01
CA VAL A 61 -4.39 2.23 -1.06
C VAL A 61 -5.20 3.04 -2.07
N GLY A 62 -5.45 2.51 -3.27
CA GLY A 62 -6.31 3.16 -4.26
C GLY A 62 -7.72 3.41 -3.75
N ILE A 63 -8.34 2.41 -3.12
CA ILE A 63 -9.71 2.48 -2.56
C ILE A 63 -9.79 3.53 -1.44
N TRP A 64 -8.86 3.51 -0.47
CA TRP A 64 -8.89 4.44 0.66
C TRP A 64 -8.58 5.88 0.29
N HIS A 65 -7.95 6.11 -0.86
CA HIS A 65 -7.63 7.44 -1.36
C HIS A 65 -8.68 7.98 -2.35
N GLY A 66 -9.86 7.36 -2.41
CA GLY A 66 -10.98 7.85 -3.22
C GLY A 66 -11.09 7.22 -4.61
N GLY A 67 -10.53 6.03 -4.81
CA GLY A 67 -10.58 5.31 -6.09
C GLY A 67 -9.55 5.84 -7.09
N LEU A 68 -8.28 5.86 -6.69
CA LEU A 68 -7.19 6.26 -7.58
C LEU A 68 -7.01 5.30 -8.76
N SER A 69 -6.53 5.82 -9.89
CA SER A 69 -6.05 5.00 -11.00
C SER A 69 -4.73 4.31 -10.65
N ASP A 70 -4.39 3.24 -11.37
CA ASP A 70 -3.14 2.49 -11.17
C ASP A 70 -1.91 3.41 -11.27
N GLU A 71 -1.88 4.31 -12.27
CA GLU A 71 -0.81 5.31 -12.43
C GLU A 71 -0.70 6.24 -11.21
N ALA A 72 -1.83 6.72 -10.68
CA ALA A 72 -1.82 7.58 -9.50
C ALA A 72 -1.40 6.84 -8.21
N ILE A 73 -1.67 5.54 -8.13
CA ILE A 73 -1.20 4.69 -7.02
C ILE A 73 0.32 4.52 -7.11
N GLU A 74 0.87 4.27 -8.30
CA GLU A 74 2.31 4.16 -8.52
C GLU A 74 3.03 5.47 -8.18
N ASP A 75 2.52 6.60 -8.65
CA ASP A 75 3.06 7.93 -8.32
C ASP A 75 3.06 8.18 -6.81
N MET A 76 1.99 7.78 -6.12
CA MET A 76 1.91 7.91 -4.68
C MET A 76 2.85 6.94 -3.94
N ALA A 77 3.05 5.72 -4.43
CA ALA A 77 4.02 4.78 -3.88
C ALA A 77 5.45 5.31 -4.02
N ASN A 78 5.77 5.98 -5.13
CA ASN A 78 7.08 6.56 -5.39
C ASN A 78 7.34 7.86 -4.59
N SER A 79 6.30 8.64 -4.32
CA SER A 79 6.44 9.95 -3.66
C SER A 79 6.16 9.95 -2.15
N ASN A 80 5.51 8.92 -1.60
CA ASN A 80 5.10 8.87 -0.20
C ASN A 80 5.73 7.69 0.56
N LEU A 81 6.66 8.02 1.48
CA LEU A 81 7.37 7.04 2.31
C LEU A 81 6.43 6.15 3.15
N HIS A 82 5.28 6.65 3.60
CA HIS A 82 4.34 5.85 4.36
C HIS A 82 3.65 4.78 3.51
N VAL A 83 3.33 5.13 2.26
CA VAL A 83 2.78 4.18 1.29
C VAL A 83 3.84 3.16 0.91
N MET A 84 5.06 3.62 0.62
CA MET A 84 6.20 2.74 0.32
C MET A 84 6.48 1.74 1.46
N ARG A 85 6.39 2.20 2.72
CA ARG A 85 6.52 1.33 3.90
C ARG A 85 5.36 0.34 4.05
N PHE A 86 4.13 0.78 3.84
CA PHE A 86 2.94 -0.07 3.88
C PHE A 86 2.99 -1.19 2.83
N LEU A 87 3.48 -0.86 1.63
CA LEU A 87 3.70 -1.80 0.52
C LEU A 87 4.95 -2.68 0.69
N ALA A 88 5.69 -2.54 1.80
CA ALA A 88 6.93 -3.26 2.07
C ALA A 88 8.03 -3.06 1.00
N LEU A 89 8.01 -1.93 0.29
CA LEU A 89 9.00 -1.56 -0.72
C LEU A 89 10.28 -0.96 -0.12
N VAL A 90 10.21 -0.48 1.12
CA VAL A 90 11.39 -0.07 1.90
C VAL A 90 11.92 -1.26 2.69
N SER A 91 13.18 -1.61 2.47
CA SER A 91 13.91 -2.56 3.31
C SER A 91 13.92 -2.05 4.76
N ARG A 92 13.30 -2.80 5.68
CA ARG A 92 13.44 -2.59 7.13
C ARG A 92 14.89 -2.96 7.48
N ARG A 93 15.81 -2.00 7.45
CA ARG A 93 17.11 -2.15 8.14
C ARG A 93 16.92 -1.99 9.64
#